data_AF-A0A5N6WT82-F1
#
_entry.id   AF-A0A5N6WT82-F1
#
_cell.length_a   1.000
_cell.length_b   1.000
_cell.length_c   1.000
_cell.angle_alpha   90.00
_cell.angle_beta   90.00
_cell.angle_gamma   90.00
#
_symmetry.space_group_name_H-M   'P 1'
#
loop_
_entity.id
_entity.type
_entity.pdbx_description
1 polymer ?
#
loop_
_entity_poly.entity_id
_entity_poly.type
_entity_poly.pdbx_seq_one_letter_code
_entity_poly.pdbx_strand_id
1 'polypeptide(L)'
;MSSTNPKRIISHTAASKFLINNSMVEAWLLNIVEEYWPAFTRTVDATERWPGSEKPNETGYSLAFNANKNPFHGISKDIRRRVQFIPTIRFSNLHPSYHLSHLLDKYDSGTGERTIVDLGGSHGDVSTEITSRYPQIRCIVQDLPGMTADWTG
;
A
#
# COMPACT_ATOMS: atom_id res chain seq x y z
N MET A 1 -31.53 34.81 35.63
CA MET A 1 -31.82 34.04 34.40
C MET A 1 -30.59 33.20 34.08
N SER A 2 -30.66 31.88 34.29
CA SER A 2 -29.56 30.95 34.02
C SER A 2 -29.70 30.42 32.59
N SER A 3 -28.76 30.77 31.72
CA SER A 3 -28.66 30.26 30.35
C SER A 3 -27.95 28.91 30.38
N THR A 4 -28.71 27.80 30.38
CA THR A 4 -28.16 26.46 30.17
C THR A 4 -27.82 26.26 28.70
N ASN A 5 -26.54 26.31 28.35
CA ASN A 5 -26.05 25.87 27.04
C ASN A 5 -26.32 24.35 26.88
N PRO A 6 -26.91 23.88 25.76
CA PRO A 6 -27.17 22.46 25.58
C PRO A 6 -25.84 21.68 25.54
N LYS A 7 -25.76 20.57 26.30
CA LYS A 7 -24.59 19.68 26.30
C LYS A 7 -24.37 19.12 24.89
N ARG A 8 -23.20 19.41 24.30
CA ARG A 8 -22.78 18.79 23.05
C ARG A 8 -22.33 17.36 23.34
N ILE A 9 -23.00 16.38 22.72
CA ILE A 9 -22.66 14.96 22.82
C ILE A 9 -21.95 14.56 21.53
N ILE A 10 -20.78 13.92 21.66
CA ILE A 10 -20.03 13.32 20.55
C ILE A 10 -20.13 11.80 20.71
N SER A 11 -20.41 11.08 19.63
CA SER A 11 -20.51 9.61 19.64
C SER A 11 -20.04 9.04 18.30
N HIS A 12 -19.50 7.82 18.33
CA HIS A 12 -19.00 7.17 17.12
C HIS A 12 -20.12 6.77 16.16
N THR A 13 -19.90 7.03 14.88
CA THR A 13 -20.59 6.39 13.77
C THR A 13 -19.92 5.05 13.43
N ALA A 14 -20.59 4.19 12.66
CA ALA A 14 -20.00 2.95 12.13
C ALA A 14 -18.68 3.21 11.39
N ALA A 15 -18.60 4.27 10.58
CA ALA A 15 -17.38 4.66 9.88
C ALA A 15 -16.24 4.99 10.85
N SER A 16 -16.49 5.83 11.87
CA SER A 16 -15.46 6.16 12.85
C SER A 16 -15.03 4.97 13.73
N LYS A 17 -15.93 4.01 14.00
CA LYS A 17 -15.56 2.75 14.67
C LYS A 17 -14.68 1.87 13.79
N PHE A 18 -14.96 1.83 12.48
CA PHE A 18 -14.16 1.06 11.52
C PHE A 18 -12.71 1.56 11.46
N LEU A 19 -12.50 2.88 11.55
CA LEU A 19 -11.16 3.46 11.60
C LEU A 19 -10.33 3.00 12.81
N ILE A 20 -10.97 2.82 13.96
CA ILE A 20 -10.29 2.47 15.22
C ILE A 20 -10.07 0.97 15.34
N ASN A 21 -10.98 0.17 14.78
CA ASN A 21 -10.99 -1.28 14.99
C ASN A 21 -10.33 -2.07 13.84
N ASN A 22 -9.78 -1.39 12.83
CA ASN A 22 -9.15 -2.04 11.68
C ASN A 22 -7.75 -1.46 11.43
N SER A 23 -6.73 -2.21 11.85
CA SER A 23 -5.32 -1.82 11.72
C SER A 23 -4.86 -1.64 10.27
N MET A 24 -5.50 -2.31 9.29
CA MET A 24 -5.19 -2.12 7.87
C MET A 24 -5.69 -0.76 7.36
N VAL A 25 -6.85 -0.31 7.84
CA VAL A 25 -7.41 1.01 7.50
C VAL A 25 -6.59 2.12 8.13
N GLU A 26 -6.19 1.93 9.40
CA GLU A 26 -5.28 2.85 10.08
C GLU A 26 -3.95 2.97 9.33
N ALA A 27 -3.32 1.84 9.00
CA ALA A 27 -2.07 1.83 8.24
C ALA A 27 -2.23 2.54 6.87
N TRP A 28 -3.31 2.25 6.16
CA TRP A 28 -3.59 2.89 4.87
C TRP A 28 -3.78 4.40 5.00
N LEU A 29 -4.55 4.87 5.98
CA LEU A 29 -4.74 6.30 6.24
C LEU A 29 -3.45 7.00 6.62
N LEU A 30 -2.67 6.42 7.53
CA LEU A 30 -1.39 6.99 7.94
C LEU A 30 -0.42 7.07 6.76
N ASN A 31 -0.38 6.06 5.89
CA ASN A 31 0.45 6.11 4.68
C ASN A 31 0.02 7.24 3.73
N ILE A 32 -1.29 7.49 3.57
CA ILE A 32 -1.79 8.65 2.79
C ILE A 32 -1.34 9.96 3.43
N VAL A 33 -1.55 10.14 4.73
CA VAL A 33 -1.30 11.40 5.42
C VAL A 33 0.20 11.70 5.58
N GLU A 34 1.00 10.66 5.83
CA GLU A 34 2.43 10.81 6.16
C GLU A 34 3.37 10.71 4.97
N GLU A 35 3.00 10.00 3.90
CA GLU A 35 3.83 9.87 2.69
C GLU A 35 3.26 10.67 1.51
N TYR A 36 2.02 10.38 1.13
CA TYR A 36 1.47 10.85 -0.13
C TYR A 36 1.00 12.31 -0.09
N TRP A 37 0.28 12.72 0.95
CA TRP A 37 -0.29 14.06 1.03
C TRP A 37 0.79 15.15 0.98
N PRO A 38 1.90 15.06 1.75
CA PRO A 38 2.99 16.03 1.64
C PRO A 38 3.58 16.07 0.22
N ALA A 39 3.77 14.91 -0.41
CA ALA A 39 4.29 14.82 -1.78
C ALA A 39 3.33 15.43 -2.82
N PHE A 40 2.02 15.16 -2.71
CA PHE A 40 1.01 15.66 -3.66
C PHE A 40 0.88 17.18 -3.62
N THR A 41 0.99 17.79 -2.45
CA THR A 41 0.98 19.26 -2.35
C THR A 41 2.16 19.93 -3.06
N ARG A 42 3.20 19.16 -3.43
CA ARG A 42 4.41 19.62 -4.14
C ARG A 42 4.45 19.22 -5.61
N THR A 43 3.38 18.63 -6.16
CA THR A 43 3.37 18.16 -7.56
C THR A 43 3.56 19.30 -8.56
N VAL A 44 2.93 20.46 -8.35
CA VAL A 44 3.10 21.63 -9.24
C VAL A 44 4.53 22.14 -9.14
N ASP A 45 5.03 22.41 -7.93
CA ASP A 45 6.42 22.84 -7.69
C ASP A 45 7.45 21.91 -8.37
N ALA A 46 7.24 20.59 -8.28
CA ALA A 46 8.12 19.60 -8.91
C ALA A 46 8.05 19.65 -10.44
N THR A 47 6.85 19.83 -11.00
CA THR A 47 6.65 19.90 -12.45
C THR A 47 7.25 21.18 -13.04
N GLU A 48 7.16 22.30 -12.33
CA GLU A 48 7.81 23.55 -12.73
C GLU A 48 9.34 23.47 -12.63
N ARG A 49 9.85 22.83 -11.57
CA ARG A 49 11.30 22.67 -11.34
C ARG A 49 11.95 21.67 -12.30
N TRP A 50 11.26 20.57 -12.62
CA TRP A 50 11.74 19.48 -13.48
C TRP A 50 10.72 19.14 -14.56
N PRO A 51 10.55 20.01 -15.58
CA PRO A 51 9.55 19.78 -16.63
C PRO A 51 9.80 18.47 -17.39
N GLY A 52 8.77 17.62 -17.45
CA GLY A 52 8.81 16.36 -18.20
C GLY A 52 9.78 15.31 -17.66
N SER A 53 10.21 15.41 -16.39
CA SER A 53 11.13 14.44 -15.82
C SER A 53 10.48 13.08 -15.55
N GLU A 54 11.20 12.02 -15.89
CA GLU A 54 10.86 10.63 -15.55
C GLU A 54 11.76 10.08 -14.42
N LYS A 55 12.62 10.92 -13.83
CA LYS A 55 13.56 10.46 -12.81
C LYS A 55 12.87 10.30 -11.46
N PRO A 56 13.16 9.20 -10.72
CA PRO A 56 12.48 8.88 -9.47
C PRO A 56 12.80 9.84 -8.31
N ASN A 57 13.84 10.66 -8.42
CA ASN A 57 14.25 11.66 -7.43
C ASN A 57 13.91 13.10 -7.82
N GLU A 58 13.16 13.30 -8.91
CA GLU A 58 12.71 14.60 -9.39
C GLU A 58 11.18 14.69 -9.25
N THR A 59 10.69 14.55 -8.00
CA THR A 59 9.26 14.41 -7.69
C THR A 59 8.81 15.34 -6.56
N GLY A 60 7.49 15.49 -6.37
CA GLY A 60 6.93 16.20 -5.21
C GLY A 60 7.36 15.60 -3.87
N TYR A 61 7.60 14.28 -3.82
CA TYR A 61 8.15 13.61 -2.64
C TYR A 61 9.53 14.14 -2.28
N SER A 62 10.41 14.26 -3.27
CA SER A 62 11.76 14.80 -3.08
C SER A 62 11.75 16.22 -2.51
N LEU A 63 10.81 17.05 -2.96
CA LEU A 63 10.61 18.40 -2.42
C LEU A 63 10.04 18.38 -0.99
N ALA A 64 9.03 17.54 -0.74
CA ALA A 64 8.34 17.50 0.56
C ALA A 64 9.23 16.97 1.69
N PHE A 65 10.06 15.97 1.41
CA PHE A 65 10.89 15.29 2.41
C PHE A 65 12.38 15.65 2.33
N ASN A 66 12.74 16.63 1.50
CA ASN A 66 14.13 16.97 1.20
C ASN A 66 14.97 15.72 0.86
N ALA A 67 14.39 14.86 0.02
CA ALA A 67 14.92 13.54 -0.29
C ALA A 67 15.48 13.49 -1.73
N ASN A 68 16.62 12.81 -1.91
CA ASN A 68 17.23 12.60 -3.24
C ASN A 68 17.05 11.16 -3.74
N LYS A 69 16.05 10.45 -3.22
CA LYS A 69 15.75 9.06 -3.57
C LYS A 69 14.24 8.86 -3.62
N ASN A 70 13.82 7.72 -4.17
CA ASN A 70 12.41 7.36 -4.27
C ASN A 70 11.74 7.17 -2.89
N PRO A 71 10.40 7.16 -2.82
CA PRO A 71 9.66 7.00 -1.57
C PRO A 71 9.99 5.73 -0.77
N PHE A 72 10.27 4.61 -1.45
CA PHE A 72 10.62 3.35 -0.78
C PHE A 72 11.91 3.45 0.05
N HIS A 73 12.86 4.30 -0.38
CA HIS A 73 14.06 4.57 0.41
C HIS A 73 13.75 5.30 1.72
N GLY A 74 12.77 6.20 1.72
CA GLY A 74 12.30 6.89 2.93
C GLY A 74 11.58 5.92 3.86
N ILE A 75 10.62 5.17 3.32
CA ILE A 75 9.85 4.16 4.06
C ILE A 75 10.78 3.14 4.71
N SER A 76 11.76 2.59 3.97
CA SER A 76 12.67 1.55 4.48
C SER A 76 13.57 2.00 5.64
N LYS A 77 13.75 3.30 5.86
CA LYS A 77 14.57 3.83 6.97
C LYS A 77 13.81 3.95 8.29
N ASP A 78 12.48 3.96 8.26
CA ASP A 78 11.64 4.10 9.45
C ASP A 78 10.95 2.76 9.72
N ILE A 79 11.19 2.19 10.91
CA ILE A 79 10.60 0.90 11.28
C ILE A 79 9.07 0.94 11.32
N ARG A 80 8.47 2.04 11.78
CA ARG A 80 7.03 2.20 11.88
C ARG A 80 6.40 2.23 10.49
N ARG A 81 6.99 3.00 9.57
CA ARG A 81 6.52 3.11 8.18
C ARG A 81 6.66 1.77 7.44
N ARG A 82 7.78 1.05 7.64
CA ARG A 82 7.95 -0.31 7.09
C ARG A 82 6.87 -1.28 7.55
N VAL A 83 6.61 -1.33 8.85
CA VAL A 83 5.60 -2.23 9.43
C VAL A 83 4.21 -1.91 8.91
N GLN A 84 3.90 -0.64 8.66
CA GLN A 84 2.60 -0.20 8.11
C GLN A 84 2.46 -0.40 6.60
N PHE A 85 3.57 -0.52 5.87
CA PHE A 85 3.53 -0.59 4.41
C PHE A 85 2.80 -1.84 3.89
N ILE A 86 3.03 -3.00 4.49
CA ILE A 86 2.39 -4.26 4.06
C ILE A 86 0.87 -4.27 4.29
N PRO A 87 0.35 -3.94 5.49
CA PRO A 87 -1.09 -3.77 5.70
C PRO A 87 -1.74 -2.76 4.76
N THR A 88 -1.04 -1.67 4.40
CA THR A 88 -1.51 -0.67 3.44
C THR A 88 -1.75 -1.28 2.06
N ILE A 89 -0.79 -2.05 1.55
CA ILE A 89 -0.91 -2.72 0.25
C ILE A 89 -2.03 -3.76 0.28
N ARG A 90 -2.10 -4.56 1.34
CA ARG A 90 -3.17 -5.56 1.54
C ARG A 90 -4.56 -4.91 1.55
N PHE A 91 -4.73 -3.82 2.28
CA PHE A 91 -6.00 -3.10 2.31
C PHE A 91 -6.43 -2.61 0.92
N SER A 92 -5.47 -2.13 0.13
CA SER A 92 -5.73 -1.64 -1.22
C SER A 92 -6.28 -2.74 -2.13
N ASN A 93 -5.80 -3.98 -1.98
CA ASN A 93 -6.28 -5.15 -2.72
C ASN A 93 -7.68 -5.62 -2.30
N LEU A 94 -8.17 -5.22 -1.12
CA LEU A 94 -9.55 -5.52 -0.69
C LEU A 94 -10.58 -4.61 -1.38
N HIS A 95 -10.14 -3.52 -2.00
CA HIS A 95 -11.04 -2.64 -2.71
C HIS A 95 -11.59 -3.36 -3.97
N PRO A 96 -12.90 -3.32 -4.24
CA PRO A 96 -13.51 -4.09 -5.33
C PRO A 96 -12.89 -3.85 -6.71
N SER A 97 -12.38 -2.64 -6.98
CA SER A 97 -11.73 -2.30 -8.25
C SER A 97 -10.34 -2.91 -8.42
N TYR A 98 -9.67 -3.29 -7.34
CA TYR A 98 -8.32 -3.87 -7.35
C TYR A 98 -8.32 -5.34 -6.86
N HIS A 99 -9.50 -5.92 -6.67
CA HIS A 99 -9.62 -7.25 -6.09
C HIS A 99 -8.99 -8.31 -6.99
N LEU A 100 -8.28 -9.25 -6.38
CA LEU A 100 -7.45 -10.22 -7.08
C LEU A 100 -8.25 -11.20 -7.96
N SER A 101 -9.55 -11.35 -7.70
CA SER A 101 -10.46 -12.12 -8.57
C SER A 101 -10.42 -11.64 -10.02
N HIS A 102 -10.21 -10.35 -10.28
CA HIS A 102 -10.10 -9.84 -11.65
C HIS A 102 -8.94 -10.47 -12.41
N LEU A 103 -7.83 -10.79 -11.74
CA LEU A 103 -6.73 -11.53 -12.34
C LEU A 103 -7.12 -13.00 -12.55
N LEU A 104 -7.58 -13.67 -11.49
CA LEU A 104 -7.79 -15.12 -11.49
C LEU A 104 -8.95 -15.58 -12.37
N ASP A 105 -9.97 -14.74 -12.57
CA ASP A 105 -11.13 -15.07 -13.39
C ASP A 105 -10.91 -14.70 -14.87
N LYS A 106 -9.91 -13.88 -15.20
CA LYS A 106 -9.67 -13.38 -16.56
C LYS A 106 -8.38 -13.87 -17.18
N TYR A 107 -7.41 -14.25 -16.37
CA TYR A 107 -6.14 -14.79 -16.82
C TYR A 107 -6.14 -16.31 -16.67
N ASP A 108 -6.08 -17.01 -17.80
CA ASP A 108 -5.89 -18.46 -17.77
C ASP A 108 -4.42 -18.76 -17.45
N SER A 109 -4.17 -19.13 -16.19
CA SER A 109 -2.87 -19.63 -15.74
C SER A 109 -2.48 -20.95 -16.43
N GLY A 110 -3.42 -21.57 -17.16
CA GLY A 110 -3.30 -22.76 -17.99
C GLY A 110 -3.25 -24.06 -17.19
N THR A 111 -3.22 -25.18 -17.92
CA THR A 111 -3.22 -26.53 -17.34
C THR A 111 -1.80 -27.08 -17.16
N GLY A 112 -1.63 -27.99 -16.20
CA GLY A 112 -0.38 -28.72 -15.93
C GLY A 112 0.54 -28.05 -14.90
N GLU A 113 1.62 -28.74 -14.53
CA GLU A 113 2.64 -28.21 -13.62
C GLU A 113 3.36 -27.01 -14.24
N ARG A 114 3.42 -25.90 -13.49
CA ARG A 114 4.02 -24.64 -13.94
C ARG A 114 4.74 -23.94 -12.82
N THR A 115 5.69 -23.08 -13.19
CA THR A 115 6.32 -22.16 -12.24
C THR A 115 6.01 -20.72 -12.66
N ILE A 116 5.48 -19.94 -11.73
CA ILE A 116 5.28 -18.49 -11.86
C ILE A 116 6.32 -17.79 -10.98
N VAL A 117 6.97 -16.75 -11.53
CA VAL A 117 7.86 -15.88 -10.76
C VAL A 117 7.16 -14.55 -10.54
N ASP A 118 6.85 -14.24 -9.29
CA ASP A 118 6.14 -13.04 -8.85
C ASP A 118 7.16 -11.96 -8.48
N LEU A 119 7.47 -11.10 -9.48
CA LEU A 119 8.46 -10.03 -9.37
C LEU A 119 7.86 -8.79 -8.69
N GLY A 120 8.42 -8.39 -7.55
CA GLY A 120 7.84 -7.37 -6.68
C GLY A 120 6.63 -7.88 -5.89
N GLY A 121 6.56 -9.20 -5.66
CA GLY A 121 5.41 -9.85 -5.03
C GLY A 121 5.26 -9.60 -3.53
N SER A 122 6.18 -8.85 -2.90
CA SER A 122 6.15 -8.51 -1.48
C SER A 122 6.03 -9.75 -0.58
N HIS A 123 4.92 -9.88 0.17
CA HIS A 123 4.66 -11.04 1.04
C HIS A 123 3.99 -12.23 0.32
N GLY A 124 3.84 -12.16 -1.01
CA GLY A 124 3.29 -13.24 -1.81
C GLY A 124 1.78 -13.43 -1.67
N ASP A 125 1.04 -12.39 -1.31
CA ASP A 125 -0.44 -12.47 -1.17
C ASP A 125 -1.08 -12.91 -2.49
N VAL A 126 -0.60 -12.37 -3.62
CA VAL A 126 -1.06 -12.75 -4.96
C VAL A 126 -0.68 -14.20 -5.28
N SER A 127 0.59 -14.54 -5.07
CA SER A 127 1.10 -15.90 -5.26
C SER A 127 0.33 -16.94 -4.44
N THR A 128 -0.04 -16.62 -3.19
CA THR A 128 -0.79 -17.51 -2.29
C THR A 128 -2.20 -17.77 -2.81
N GLU A 129 -2.89 -16.74 -3.31
CA GLU A 129 -4.23 -16.93 -3.87
C GLU A 129 -4.17 -17.75 -5.18
N ILE A 130 -3.15 -17.53 -6.01
CA ILE A 130 -2.92 -18.32 -7.23
C ILE A 130 -2.74 -19.80 -6.88
N THR A 131 -1.86 -20.14 -5.93
CA THR A 131 -1.61 -21.55 -5.57
C THR A 131 -2.78 -22.20 -4.84
N SER A 132 -3.57 -21.43 -4.09
CA SER A 132 -4.83 -21.88 -3.48
C SER A 132 -5.84 -22.34 -4.54
N ARG A 133 -5.93 -21.61 -5.66
CA ARG A 133 -6.85 -21.94 -6.77
C ARG A 133 -6.28 -22.97 -7.75
N TYR A 134 -4.97 -22.99 -7.94
CA TYR A 134 -4.27 -23.87 -8.88
C TYR A 134 -3.11 -24.60 -8.18
N PRO A 135 -3.39 -25.68 -7.44
CA PRO A 135 -2.39 -26.36 -6.61
C PRO A 135 -1.21 -26.95 -7.39
N GLN A 136 -1.35 -27.14 -8.69
CA GLN A 136 -0.28 -27.60 -9.59
C GLN A 136 0.73 -26.49 -9.97
N ILE A 137 0.43 -25.24 -9.64
CA ILE A 137 1.32 -24.10 -9.92
C ILE A 137 2.22 -23.89 -8.72
N ARG A 138 3.53 -23.79 -8.99
CA ARG A 138 4.53 -23.34 -8.02
C ARG A 138 4.80 -21.85 -8.22
N CYS A 139 4.74 -21.06 -7.17
CA CYS A 139 5.11 -19.64 -7.21
C CYS A 139 6.50 -19.44 -6.59
N ILE A 140 7.28 -18.52 -7.15
CA ILE A 140 8.54 -18.03 -6.59
C ILE A 140 8.38 -16.52 -6.44
N VAL A 141 8.36 -16.02 -5.20
CA VAL A 141 8.24 -14.59 -4.91
C VAL A 141 9.63 -13.97 -4.86
N GLN A 142 9.83 -12.89 -5.60
CA GLN A 142 11.09 -12.12 -5.60
C GLN A 142 10.80 -10.66 -5.30
N ASP A 143 11.50 -10.09 -4.32
CA ASP A 143 11.42 -8.67 -3.96
C ASP A 143 12.80 -8.16 -3.49
N LEU A 144 12.89 -6.87 -3.18
CA LEU A 144 14.08 -6.25 -2.61
C LEU A 144 14.41 -6.87 -1.22
N PRO A 145 15.70 -6.90 -0.83
CA PRO A 145 16.11 -7.38 0.49
C PRO A 145 15.35 -6.66 1.62
N GLY A 146 14.74 -7.43 2.52
CA GLY A 146 13.94 -6.92 3.65
C GLY A 146 12.47 -6.66 3.34
N MET A 147 12.00 -6.91 2.11
CA MET A 147 10.58 -6.88 1.74
C MET A 147 9.96 -8.28 1.68
N THR A 148 10.76 -9.30 1.35
CA THR A 148 10.40 -10.71 1.51
C THR A 148 10.62 -11.11 2.97
N ALA A 149 9.59 -11.56 3.67
CA ALA A 149 9.80 -12.49 4.78
C ALA A 149 10.45 -13.76 4.19
N ASP A 150 11.36 -14.42 4.92
CA ASP A 150 11.97 -15.68 4.48
C ASP A 150 10.86 -16.66 4.08
N TRP A 151 10.60 -16.76 2.79
CA TRP A 151 9.44 -17.48 2.25
C TRP A 151 9.77 -18.96 2.28
N THR A 152 9.20 -19.68 3.25
CA THR A 152 9.33 -21.14 3.40
C THR A 152 8.06 -21.84 2.92
N GLY A 153 7.61 -21.51 1.71
CA GLY A 153 6.56 -22.24 0.99
C GLY A 153 7.15 -23.38 0.17
#